data_AF-A0A9Q4XN99-F1
#
_entry.id   AF-A0A9Q4XN99-F1
#
_cell.length_a   1.000
_cell.length_b   1.000
_cell.length_c   1.000
_cell.angle_alpha   90.00
_cell.angle_beta   90.00
_cell.angle_gamma   90.00
#
_symmetry.space_group_name_H-M   'P 1'
#
loop_
_entity.id
_entity.type
_entity.pdbx_description
1 polymer ?
#
loop_
_entity_poly.entity_id
_entity_poly.type
_entity_poly.pdbx_seq_one_letter_code
_entity_poly.pdbx_strand_id
1 'polypeptide(L)'
;MSIFFNPAKHPHRLKPQPLGEQGERYNEDWPMPELDFLETVDKQQCILVDKEIRRRDAFAFPGFITGIIVFIMVFHFVFMDHYNQYTTFKDDIPYYEKKYGNLYLENPNDPKIPPFVKNEYSLFFYQDSVTILDYFNAYYSRYITSTPYQDTLFFLTMFIMSFVLLGLGGYQSFFKKNPILVFNRERNLVYTWRKNKVFIARYPEIGIGKIGKTLTFQLFGL
;
A
#
# COMPACT_ATOMS: atom_id res chain seq x y z
N MET A 1 -13.05 17.00 -1.61
CA MET A 1 -11.85 16.15 -1.37
C MET A 1 -12.19 14.72 -1.78
N SER A 2 -12.11 14.40 -3.08
CA SER A 2 -12.35 13.03 -3.61
C SER A 2 -11.97 12.94 -5.11
N ILE A 3 -10.74 13.35 -5.44
CA ILE A 3 -10.22 13.24 -6.82
C ILE A 3 -9.58 11.84 -7.06
N PHE A 4 -9.35 11.05 -6.01
CA PHE A 4 -8.57 9.80 -6.10
C PHE A 4 -9.36 8.52 -6.45
N PHE A 5 -10.70 8.54 -6.51
CA PHE A 5 -11.49 7.31 -6.69
C PHE A 5 -12.61 7.39 -7.75
N ASN A 6 -12.44 8.19 -8.81
CA ASN A 6 -13.39 8.18 -9.92
C ASN A 6 -12.74 7.68 -11.23
N PRO A 7 -12.80 6.38 -11.55
CA PRO A 7 -12.24 5.82 -12.79
C PRO A 7 -12.93 6.35 -14.07
N ALA A 8 -14.08 7.02 -13.94
CA ALA A 8 -14.79 7.66 -15.05
C ALA A 8 -14.32 9.11 -15.34
N LYS A 9 -13.51 9.73 -14.47
CA LYS A 9 -13.01 11.11 -14.63
C LYS A 9 -11.50 11.17 -14.90
N HIS A 10 -11.01 10.39 -15.87
CA HIS A 10 -9.68 10.66 -16.43
C HIS A 10 -9.81 11.71 -17.55
N PRO A 11 -9.24 12.93 -17.42
CA PRO A 11 -9.51 14.06 -18.32
C PRO A 11 -8.90 13.96 -19.73
N HIS A 12 -8.30 12.82 -20.11
CA HIS A 12 -7.56 12.70 -21.38
C HIS A 12 -7.83 11.38 -22.10
N ARG A 13 -9.08 10.87 -22.09
CA ARG A 13 -9.43 9.83 -23.06
C ARG A 13 -9.39 10.47 -24.44
N LEU A 14 -8.31 10.23 -25.19
CA LEU A 14 -8.20 10.64 -26.57
C LEU A 14 -9.31 9.93 -27.34
N LYS A 15 -10.30 10.69 -27.81
CA LYS A 15 -11.21 10.20 -28.83
C LYS A 15 -10.34 9.85 -30.04
N PRO A 16 -10.49 8.66 -30.62
CA PRO A 16 -9.71 8.29 -31.81
C PRO A 16 -9.97 9.33 -32.90
N GLN A 17 -8.93 10.04 -33.30
CA GLN A 17 -8.95 10.90 -34.48
C GLN A 17 -8.52 10.05 -35.67
N PRO A 18 -9.31 10.00 -36.76
CA PRO A 18 -8.90 9.29 -37.96
C PRO A 18 -7.57 9.88 -38.46
N LEU A 19 -6.59 9.02 -38.68
CA LEU A 19 -5.37 9.40 -39.39
C LEU A 19 -5.77 9.74 -40.83
N GLY A 20 -5.34 10.90 -41.32
CA GLY A 20 -5.72 11.42 -42.63
C GLY A 20 -5.43 10.49 -43.81
N GLU A 21 -5.84 10.92 -45.01
CA GLU A 21 -6.04 10.12 -46.24
C GLU A 21 -4.84 9.36 -46.83
N GLN A 22 -3.68 9.32 -46.18
CA GLN A 22 -2.49 8.62 -46.70
C GLN A 22 -2.31 7.25 -46.07
N GLY A 23 -2.91 6.26 -46.71
CA GLY A 23 -2.75 4.83 -46.46
C GLY A 23 -3.96 4.05 -46.96
N GLU A 24 -3.76 2.83 -47.47
CA GLU A 24 -4.88 1.94 -47.81
C GLU A 24 -5.81 1.82 -46.59
N ARG A 25 -7.05 2.31 -46.74
CA ARG A 25 -8.07 2.15 -45.71
C ARG A 25 -8.33 0.66 -45.57
N TYR A 26 -7.89 0.06 -44.46
CA TYR A 26 -8.46 -1.20 -44.01
C TYR A 26 -9.94 -0.94 -43.72
N ASN A 27 -10.78 -1.39 -44.66
CA ASN A 27 -12.18 -1.06 -44.81
C ASN A 27 -13.05 -1.92 -43.88
N GLU A 28 -12.67 -1.98 -42.60
CA GLU A 28 -13.49 -2.64 -41.59
C GLU A 28 -14.01 -1.59 -40.62
N ASP A 29 -15.32 -1.34 -40.68
CA ASP A 29 -16.12 -0.51 -39.78
C ASP A 29 -16.17 -1.11 -38.37
N TRP A 30 -15.02 -1.31 -37.73
CA TRP A 30 -14.99 -1.64 -36.32
C TRP A 30 -15.31 -0.36 -35.55
N PRO A 31 -16.34 -0.35 -34.67
CA PRO A 31 -16.44 0.71 -33.68
C PRO A 31 -15.15 0.65 -32.86
N MET A 32 -14.23 1.61 -33.05
CA MET A 32 -12.99 1.68 -32.27
C MET A 32 -13.42 1.75 -30.81
N PRO A 33 -13.25 0.67 -30.02
CA PRO A 33 -13.48 0.75 -28.59
C PRO A 33 -12.50 1.79 -28.06
N GLU A 34 -12.84 2.53 -27.01
CA GLU A 34 -11.84 3.37 -26.33
C GLU A 34 -10.57 2.52 -26.08
N LEU A 35 -9.49 2.88 -26.77
CA LEU A 35 -8.27 2.07 -26.80
C LEU A 35 -7.55 2.29 -25.46
N ASP A 36 -7.82 1.41 -24.51
CA ASP A 36 -7.27 1.43 -23.15
C ASP A 36 -5.74 1.47 -23.05
N PHE A 37 -5.06 1.14 -24.16
CA PHE A 37 -3.61 1.01 -24.32
C PHE A 37 -2.96 2.19 -25.07
N LEU A 38 -3.75 3.15 -25.54
CA LEU A 38 -3.27 4.33 -26.26
C LEU A 38 -3.03 5.46 -25.25
N GLU A 39 -1.79 5.85 -25.01
CA GLU A 39 -1.47 6.91 -24.04
C GLU A 39 -1.43 8.29 -24.71
N THR A 40 -0.70 8.42 -25.82
CA THR A 40 -0.61 9.67 -26.57
C THR A 40 -0.47 9.39 -28.07
N VAL A 41 -1.13 10.23 -28.88
CA VAL A 41 -0.96 10.27 -30.34
C VAL A 41 -0.68 11.71 -30.72
N ASP A 42 0.55 11.96 -31.13
CA ASP A 42 0.99 13.24 -31.69
C ASP A 42 1.36 13.05 -33.17
N LYS A 43 1.51 14.15 -33.92
CA LYS A 43 1.92 14.13 -35.34
C LYS A 43 3.27 13.43 -35.53
N GLN A 44 4.17 13.56 -34.56
CA GLN A 44 5.56 13.06 -34.64
C GLN A 44 5.73 11.65 -34.04
N GLN A 45 4.95 11.32 -33.01
CA GLN A 45 5.10 10.08 -32.24
C GLN A 45 3.76 9.52 -31.78
N CYS A 46 3.66 8.19 -31.72
CA CYS A 46 2.54 7.47 -31.12
C CYS A 46 3.09 6.54 -30.04
N ILE A 47 2.60 6.68 -28.80
CA ILE A 47 3.07 5.91 -27.65
C ILE A 47 1.96 4.95 -27.23
N LEU A 48 2.25 3.65 -27.34
CA LEU A 48 1.39 2.60 -26.80
C LEU A 48 1.92 2.16 -25.44
N VAL A 49 1.01 2.14 -24.47
CA VAL A 49 1.28 1.79 -23.08
C VAL A 49 0.53 0.53 -22.73
N ASP A 50 1.22 -0.37 -22.06
CA ASP A 50 0.62 -1.59 -21.53
C ASP A 50 -0.51 -1.25 -20.54
N LYS A 51 -1.67 -1.89 -20.70
CA LYS A 51 -2.80 -1.81 -19.77
C LYS A 51 -2.39 -2.11 -18.33
N GLU A 52 -1.36 -2.92 -18.12
CA GLU A 52 -0.80 -3.18 -16.79
C GLU A 52 -0.21 -1.94 -16.10
N ILE A 53 0.29 -0.94 -16.84
CA ILE A 53 0.80 0.33 -16.27
C ILE A 53 -0.34 1.11 -15.63
N ARG A 54 -1.49 1.23 -16.31
CA ARG A 54 -2.65 1.92 -15.75
C ARG A 54 -3.20 1.22 -14.51
N ARG A 55 -3.22 -0.12 -14.50
CA ARG A 55 -3.62 -0.87 -13.30
C ARG A 55 -2.64 -0.63 -12.13
N ARG A 56 -1.35 -0.55 -12.40
CA ARG A 56 -0.35 -0.19 -11.38
C ARG A 56 -0.61 1.22 -10.84
N ASP A 57 -0.78 2.22 -11.70
CA ASP A 57 -0.92 3.61 -11.24
C ASP A 57 -2.25 3.84 -10.50
N ALA A 58 -3.30 3.08 -10.83
CA ALA A 58 -4.58 3.13 -10.13
C ALA A 58 -4.60 2.40 -8.77
N PHE A 59 -3.76 1.36 -8.58
CA PHE A 59 -3.85 0.50 -7.39
C PHE A 59 -2.54 0.39 -6.60
N ALA A 60 -1.41 0.16 -7.28
CA ALA A 60 -0.12 -0.06 -6.61
C ALA A 60 0.41 1.21 -5.96
N PHE A 61 0.32 2.36 -6.62
CA PHE A 61 0.82 3.62 -6.07
C PHE A 61 -0.05 4.13 -4.90
N PRO A 62 -1.39 4.21 -5.03
CA PRO A 62 -2.26 4.51 -3.89
C PRO A 62 -2.13 3.50 -2.75
N GLY A 63 -1.96 2.21 -3.08
CA GLY A 63 -1.72 1.15 -2.10
C GLY A 63 -0.42 1.35 -1.33
N PHE A 64 0.66 1.74 -2.01
CA PHE A 64 1.94 2.06 -1.38
C PHE A 64 1.82 3.23 -0.41
N ILE A 65 1.19 4.33 -0.82
CA ILE A 65 0.97 5.50 0.05
C ILE A 65 0.08 5.13 1.25
N THR A 66 -0.95 4.32 1.02
CA THR A 66 -1.81 3.81 2.10
C THR A 66 -1.00 2.97 3.08
N GLY A 67 -0.09 2.12 2.59
CA GLY A 67 0.84 1.36 3.42
C GLY A 67 1.68 2.26 4.33
N ILE A 68 2.21 3.37 3.83
CA ILE A 68 2.96 4.34 4.64
C ILE A 68 2.08 4.93 5.75
N ILE A 69 0.87 5.37 5.41
CA ILE A 69 -0.05 5.99 6.37
C ILE A 69 -0.42 4.98 7.47
N VAL A 70 -0.79 3.76 7.09
CA VAL A 70 -1.13 2.69 8.04
C VAL A 70 0.09 2.37 8.92
N PHE A 71 1.30 2.29 8.36
CA PHE A 71 2.52 2.08 9.14
C PHE A 71 2.68 3.14 10.23
N ILE A 72 2.59 4.42 9.86
CA ILE A 72 2.77 5.54 10.78
C ILE A 72 1.68 5.53 11.85
N MET A 73 0.43 5.28 11.47
CA MET A 73 -0.68 5.20 12.43
C MET A 73 -0.49 4.05 13.41
N VAL A 74 -0.20 2.84 12.93
CA VAL A 74 0.05 1.68 13.79
C VAL A 74 1.23 1.94 14.71
N PHE A 75 2.32 2.47 14.19
CA PHE A 75 3.50 2.80 14.99
C PHE A 75 3.15 3.85 16.05
N HIS A 76 2.43 4.91 15.70
CA HIS A 76 2.00 5.93 16.64
C HIS A 76 1.08 5.35 17.73
N PHE A 77 0.06 4.57 17.38
CA PHE A 77 -0.82 3.96 18.37
C PHE A 77 -0.10 2.94 19.25
N VAL A 78 0.71 2.06 18.66
CA VAL A 78 1.41 1.02 19.43
C VAL A 78 2.48 1.60 20.34
N PHE A 79 3.24 2.60 19.88
CA PHE A 79 4.35 3.13 20.67
C PHE A 79 3.98 4.35 21.47
N MET A 80 3.34 5.38 20.90
CA MET A 80 3.03 6.58 21.68
C MET A 80 1.89 6.39 22.66
N ASP A 81 0.80 5.74 22.26
CA ASP A 81 -0.33 5.56 23.16
C ASP A 81 0.02 4.64 24.33
N HIS A 82 0.62 3.47 24.05
CA HIS A 82 1.08 2.58 25.12
C HIS A 82 2.22 3.16 25.95
N TYR A 83 3.11 3.97 25.36
CA TYR A 83 4.13 4.64 26.17
C TYR A 83 3.49 5.61 27.16
N ASN A 84 2.51 6.40 26.73
CA ASN A 84 1.78 7.30 27.61
C ASN A 84 1.03 6.50 28.69
N GLN A 85 0.31 5.44 28.31
CA GLN A 85 -0.38 4.57 29.27
C GLN A 85 0.59 3.92 30.26
N TYR A 86 1.75 3.46 29.80
CA TYR A 86 2.81 2.93 30.65
C TYR A 86 3.33 3.99 31.63
N THR A 87 3.55 5.23 31.19
CA THR A 87 4.01 6.30 32.09
C THR A 87 2.98 6.60 33.16
N THR A 88 1.69 6.73 32.80
CA THR A 88 0.61 6.91 33.78
C THR A 88 0.51 5.72 34.73
N PHE A 89 0.55 4.50 34.20
CA PHE A 89 0.51 3.28 35.00
C PHE A 89 1.66 3.23 36.01
N LYS A 90 2.88 3.56 35.57
CA LYS A 90 4.07 3.61 36.42
C LYS A 90 3.95 4.67 37.52
N ASP A 91 3.40 5.83 37.21
CA ASP A 91 3.21 6.91 38.19
C ASP A 91 2.08 6.62 39.18
N ASP A 92 1.07 5.83 38.77
CA ASP A 92 -0.08 5.45 39.60
C ASP A 92 0.25 4.32 40.60
N ILE A 93 1.18 3.42 40.28
CA ILE A 93 1.62 2.33 41.18
C ILE A 93 1.96 2.84 42.59
N PRO A 94 2.88 3.81 42.79
CA PRO A 94 3.23 4.28 44.13
C PRO A 94 2.04 4.97 44.84
N TYR A 95 1.14 5.62 44.09
CA TYR A 95 -0.07 6.22 44.64
C TYR A 95 -1.01 5.15 45.23
N TYR A 96 -1.29 4.10 44.46
CA TYR A 96 -2.16 3.01 44.88
C TYR A 96 -1.51 2.11 45.93
N GLU A 97 -0.21 1.87 45.85
CA GLU A 97 0.55 1.14 46.86
C GLU A 97 0.49 1.85 48.21
N LYS A 98 0.73 3.17 48.24
CA LYS A 98 0.63 3.95 49.48
C LYS A 98 -0.77 3.91 50.10
N LYS A 99 -1.81 3.90 49.26
CA LYS A 99 -3.21 3.97 49.71
C LYS A 99 -3.78 2.61 50.12
N TYR A 100 -3.40 1.54 49.43
CA TYR A 100 -4.03 0.22 49.56
C TYR A 100 -3.05 -0.92 49.85
N GLY A 101 -1.73 -0.71 49.79
CA GLY A 101 -0.73 -1.76 49.97
C GLY A 101 -0.86 -2.46 51.33
N ASN A 102 -0.94 -1.71 52.43
CA ASN A 102 -1.11 -2.29 53.77
C ASN A 102 -2.43 -3.07 53.91
N LEU A 103 -3.53 -2.54 53.35
CA LEU A 103 -4.82 -3.22 53.32
C LEU A 103 -4.73 -4.53 52.51
N TYR A 104 -4.00 -4.52 51.41
CA TYR A 104 -3.77 -5.69 50.56
C TYR A 104 -2.95 -6.77 51.28
N LEU A 105 -1.95 -6.38 52.10
CA LEU A 105 -1.17 -7.32 52.93
C LEU A 105 -2.01 -7.95 54.04
N GLU A 106 -2.87 -7.16 54.70
CA GLU A 106 -3.74 -7.65 55.79
C GLU A 106 -4.86 -8.55 55.25
N ASN A 107 -5.53 -8.11 54.17
CA ASN A 107 -6.60 -8.85 53.52
C ASN A 107 -6.70 -8.49 52.02
N PRO A 108 -6.20 -9.35 51.11
CA PRO A 108 -6.30 -9.13 49.66
C PRO A 108 -7.73 -9.03 49.12
N ASN A 109 -8.74 -9.44 49.91
CA ASN A 109 -10.16 -9.39 49.57
C ASN A 109 -10.90 -8.28 50.32
N ASP A 110 -10.21 -7.31 50.93
CA ASP A 110 -10.86 -6.20 51.63
C ASP A 110 -11.75 -5.40 50.66
N PRO A 111 -13.05 -5.20 50.96
CA PRO A 111 -13.99 -4.49 50.10
C PRO A 111 -13.64 -3.00 49.90
N LYS A 112 -12.74 -2.43 50.72
CA LYS A 112 -12.22 -1.07 50.56
C LYS A 112 -11.21 -0.95 49.41
N ILE A 113 -10.63 -2.06 48.95
CA ILE A 113 -9.72 -2.08 47.80
C ILE A 113 -10.56 -2.13 46.53
N PRO A 114 -10.48 -1.12 45.65
CA PRO A 114 -11.23 -1.12 44.41
C PRO A 114 -10.83 -2.32 43.52
N PRO A 115 -11.79 -2.97 42.82
CA PRO A 115 -11.50 -4.11 41.95
C PRO A 115 -10.43 -3.85 40.89
N PHE A 116 -10.39 -2.64 40.31
CA PHE A 116 -9.39 -2.28 39.30
C PHE A 116 -7.97 -2.23 39.90
N VAL A 117 -7.80 -1.71 41.12
CA VAL A 117 -6.50 -1.68 41.82
C VAL A 117 -6.00 -3.11 42.05
N LYS A 118 -6.90 -4.00 42.46
CA LYS A 118 -6.59 -5.40 42.71
C LYS A 118 -6.24 -6.17 41.43
N ASN A 119 -6.90 -5.88 40.33
CA ASN A 119 -6.69 -6.63 39.09
C ASN A 119 -5.48 -6.11 38.30
N GLU A 120 -5.25 -4.79 38.30
CA GLU A 120 -4.31 -4.13 37.40
C GLU A 120 -3.00 -3.72 38.10
N TYR A 121 -3.05 -3.30 39.37
CA TYR A 121 -1.91 -2.67 40.06
C TYR A 121 -1.27 -3.54 41.15
N SER A 122 -2.04 -4.39 41.84
CA SER A 122 -1.54 -5.09 43.03
C SER A 122 -0.40 -6.08 42.76
N LEU A 123 -0.27 -6.56 41.51
CA LEU A 123 0.85 -7.41 41.06
C LEU A 123 2.19 -6.68 41.06
N PHE A 124 2.17 -5.35 41.08
CA PHE A 124 3.34 -4.48 40.97
C PHE A 124 3.67 -3.76 42.27
N PHE A 125 2.88 -3.94 43.32
CA PHE A 125 3.18 -3.37 44.63
C PHE A 125 4.51 -3.93 45.16
N TYR A 126 5.28 -3.07 45.81
CA TYR A 126 6.57 -3.40 46.42
C TYR A 126 7.64 -3.86 45.42
N GLN A 127 7.46 -3.62 44.12
CA GLN A 127 8.51 -3.78 43.13
C GLN A 127 9.36 -2.49 43.04
N ASP A 128 10.68 -2.63 43.03
CA ASP A 128 11.61 -1.50 42.97
C ASP A 128 11.48 -0.68 41.68
N SER A 129 11.12 -1.33 40.57
CA SER A 129 10.87 -0.67 39.30
C SER A 129 10.04 -1.54 38.36
N VAL A 130 9.05 -0.94 37.71
CA VAL A 130 8.30 -1.56 36.61
C VAL A 130 8.86 -1.10 35.28
N THR A 131 9.24 -2.04 34.42
CA THR A 131 9.70 -1.74 33.07
C THR A 131 8.55 -1.71 32.07
N ILE A 132 8.77 -1.11 30.89
CA ILE A 132 7.78 -1.11 29.82
C ILE A 132 7.46 -2.52 29.32
N LEU A 133 8.42 -3.45 29.41
CA LEU A 133 8.22 -4.85 29.04
C LEU A 133 7.28 -5.55 30.03
N ASP A 134 7.41 -5.27 31.33
CA ASP A 134 6.51 -5.81 32.35
C ASP A 134 5.08 -5.31 32.15
N TYR A 135 4.94 -4.01 31.82
CA TYR A 135 3.65 -3.43 31.41
C TYR A 135 3.05 -4.14 30.19
N PHE A 136 3.83 -4.35 29.11
CA PHE A 136 3.32 -5.04 27.93
C PHE A 136 2.93 -6.49 28.22
N ASN A 137 3.72 -7.20 29.02
CA ASN A 137 3.39 -8.55 29.46
C ASN A 137 2.07 -8.58 30.23
N ALA A 138 1.86 -7.68 31.18
CA ALA A 138 0.61 -7.59 31.93
C ALA A 138 -0.58 -7.14 31.06
N TYR A 139 -0.35 -6.21 30.14
CA TYR A 139 -1.34 -5.77 29.17
C TYR A 139 -1.83 -6.94 28.32
N TYR A 140 -0.94 -7.65 27.65
CA TYR A 140 -1.31 -8.77 26.78
C TYR A 140 -1.67 -10.07 27.53
N SER A 141 -1.39 -10.17 28.83
CA SER A 141 -1.79 -11.30 29.68
C SER A 141 -3.16 -11.14 30.36
N ARG A 142 -3.96 -10.14 29.93
CA ARG A 142 -5.33 -9.86 30.43
C ARG A 142 -5.40 -9.19 31.81
N TYR A 143 -4.28 -8.78 32.39
CA TYR A 143 -4.29 -8.11 33.69
C TYR A 143 -4.71 -6.64 33.58
N ILE A 144 -4.40 -5.99 32.46
CA ILE A 144 -4.73 -4.56 32.23
C ILE A 144 -5.81 -4.40 31.15
N THR A 145 -5.72 -5.12 30.03
CA THR A 145 -6.77 -5.07 29.00
C THR A 145 -7.77 -6.22 29.13
N SER A 146 -9.04 -5.93 28.87
CA SER A 146 -10.09 -6.96 28.80
C SER A 146 -10.11 -7.71 27.47
N THR A 147 -9.41 -7.20 26.44
CA THR A 147 -9.44 -7.67 25.05
C THR A 147 -8.06 -8.02 24.46
N PRO A 148 -7.15 -8.71 25.18
CA PRO A 148 -5.75 -8.85 24.77
C PRO A 148 -5.58 -9.53 23.41
N TYR A 149 -6.41 -10.54 23.12
CA TYR A 149 -6.37 -11.24 21.84
C TYR A 149 -6.82 -10.37 20.67
N GLN A 150 -7.83 -9.53 20.86
CA GLN A 150 -8.34 -8.65 19.81
C GLN A 150 -7.34 -7.54 19.52
N ASP A 151 -6.77 -6.93 20.56
CA ASP A 151 -5.78 -5.86 20.45
C ASP A 151 -4.52 -6.39 19.74
N THR A 152 -4.01 -7.55 20.18
CA THR A 152 -2.85 -8.20 19.54
C THR A 152 -3.12 -8.53 18.09
N LEU A 153 -4.28 -9.15 17.78
CA LEU A 153 -4.65 -9.51 16.42
C LEU A 153 -4.78 -8.28 15.53
N PHE A 154 -5.40 -7.21 16.02
CA PHE A 154 -5.57 -5.97 15.30
C PHE A 154 -4.22 -5.33 14.95
N PHE A 155 -3.34 -5.13 15.94
CA PHE A 155 -2.03 -4.54 15.71
C PHE A 155 -1.16 -5.41 14.79
N LEU A 156 -1.14 -6.72 14.99
CA LEU A 156 -0.41 -7.65 14.14
C LEU A 156 -0.92 -7.61 12.69
N THR A 157 -2.24 -7.62 12.51
CA THR A 157 -2.85 -7.57 11.17
C THR A 157 -2.52 -6.27 10.47
N MET A 158 -2.68 -5.13 11.15
CA MET A 158 -2.40 -3.82 10.54
C MET A 158 -0.91 -3.65 10.24
N PHE A 159 -0.03 -4.16 11.10
CA PHE A 159 1.41 -4.15 10.88
C PHE A 159 1.78 -4.99 9.65
N ILE A 160 1.34 -6.24 9.57
CA ILE A 160 1.60 -7.13 8.42
C ILE A 160 1.04 -6.52 7.14
N MET A 161 -0.22 -6.04 7.16
CA MET A 161 -0.86 -5.41 6.00
C MET A 161 -0.07 -4.20 5.50
N SER A 162 0.46 -3.40 6.41
CA SER A 162 1.34 -2.29 6.06
C SER A 162 2.58 -2.76 5.29
N PHE A 163 3.29 -3.79 5.78
CA PHE A 163 4.46 -4.34 5.06
C PHE A 163 4.10 -4.92 3.69
N VAL A 164 2.95 -5.59 3.59
CA VAL A 164 2.48 -6.13 2.31
C VAL A 164 2.21 -4.99 1.31
N LEU A 165 1.51 -3.93 1.74
CA LEU A 165 1.22 -2.77 0.92
C LEU A 165 2.48 -2.00 0.51
N LEU A 166 3.42 -1.81 1.45
CA LEU A 166 4.70 -1.16 1.19
C LEU A 166 5.58 -1.97 0.24
N GLY A 167 5.73 -3.27 0.51
CA GLY A 167 6.58 -4.17 -0.27
C GLY A 167 6.03 -4.40 -1.67
N LEU A 168 4.80 -4.90 -1.78
CA LEU A 168 4.18 -5.19 -3.08
C LEU A 168 3.84 -3.90 -3.84
N GLY A 169 3.25 -2.92 -3.17
CA GLY A 169 2.89 -1.64 -3.77
C GLY A 169 4.12 -0.86 -4.22
N GLY A 170 5.16 -0.81 -3.39
CA GLY A 170 6.43 -0.16 -3.72
C GLY A 170 7.17 -0.87 -4.86
N TYR A 171 7.25 -2.20 -4.81
CA TYR A 171 7.85 -3.00 -5.89
C TYR A 171 7.15 -2.76 -7.23
N GLN A 172 5.82 -2.85 -7.24
CA GLN A 172 5.05 -2.65 -8.46
C GLN A 172 5.16 -1.22 -8.96
N SER A 173 5.08 -0.21 -8.08
CA SER A 173 5.10 1.21 -8.45
C SER A 173 6.44 1.66 -9.02
N PHE A 174 7.56 1.29 -8.39
CA PHE A 174 8.87 1.85 -8.71
C PHE A 174 9.80 0.92 -9.49
N PHE A 175 9.69 -0.40 -9.29
CA PHE A 175 10.67 -1.35 -9.82
C PHE A 175 10.14 -2.14 -11.04
N LYS A 176 8.83 -2.36 -11.14
CA LYS A 176 8.23 -2.97 -12.34
C LYS A 176 8.09 -1.90 -13.44
N LYS A 177 9.15 -1.75 -14.24
CA LYS A 177 9.11 -0.98 -15.50
C LYS A 177 8.45 -1.84 -16.58
N ASN A 178 7.23 -1.47 -16.95
CA ASN A 178 6.55 -2.10 -18.08
C ASN A 178 7.08 -1.52 -19.39
N PRO A 179 7.17 -2.36 -20.44
CA PRO A 179 7.68 -1.92 -21.74
C PRO A 179 6.69 -0.93 -22.36
N ILE A 180 7.22 0.21 -22.80
CA ILE A 180 6.49 1.19 -23.60
C ILE A 180 6.87 0.94 -25.05
N LEU A 181 5.90 0.88 -25.95
CA LEU A 181 6.14 0.73 -27.37
C LEU A 181 5.95 2.08 -28.04
N VAL A 182 7.03 2.62 -28.61
CA VAL A 182 7.04 3.95 -29.19
C VAL A 182 7.17 3.84 -30.70
N PHE A 183 6.23 4.45 -31.41
CA PHE A 183 6.25 4.61 -32.86
C PHE A 183 6.71 6.04 -33.18
N ASN A 184 7.95 6.17 -33.67
CA ASN A 184 8.47 7.45 -34.13
C ASN A 184 8.26 7.56 -35.65
N ARG A 185 7.37 8.45 -36.07
CA ARG A 185 7.00 8.62 -37.49
C ARG A 185 8.05 9.39 -38.26
N GLU A 186 8.68 10.38 -37.64
CA GLU A 186 9.73 11.19 -38.29
C GLU A 186 10.93 10.34 -38.72
N ARG A 187 11.29 9.35 -37.91
CA ARG A 187 12.43 8.48 -38.16
C ARG A 187 12.04 7.13 -38.77
N ASN A 188 10.74 6.85 -38.96
CA ASN A 188 10.22 5.54 -39.37
C ASN A 188 10.76 4.37 -38.54
N LEU A 189 10.84 4.57 -37.21
CA LEU A 189 11.37 3.60 -36.25
C LEU A 189 10.34 3.27 -35.18
N VAL A 190 10.30 2.00 -34.79
CA VAL A 190 9.58 1.52 -33.63
C VAL A 190 10.57 0.94 -32.66
N TYR A 191 10.48 1.36 -31.41
CA TYR A 191 11.36 0.86 -30.37
C TYR A 191 10.63 0.63 -29.06
N THR A 192 11.18 -0.30 -28.27
CA THR A 192 10.77 -0.53 -26.89
C THR A 192 11.98 -0.85 -26.03
N TRP A 193 11.85 -0.59 -24.74
CA TRP A 193 12.85 -0.94 -23.74
C TRP A 193 12.33 -1.99 -22.79
N ARG A 194 13.09 -3.07 -22.66
CA ARG A 194 12.77 -4.16 -21.72
C ARG A 194 14.05 -4.75 -21.14
N LYS A 195 14.10 -4.93 -19.82
CA LYS A 195 15.24 -5.53 -19.10
C LYS A 195 16.60 -4.90 -19.49
N ASN A 196 16.68 -3.56 -19.49
CA ASN A 196 17.86 -2.80 -19.89
C ASN A 196 18.36 -3.03 -21.33
N LYS A 197 17.56 -3.65 -22.19
CA LYS A 197 17.83 -3.78 -23.63
C LYS A 197 16.88 -2.92 -24.44
N VAL A 198 17.38 -2.42 -25.56
CA VAL A 198 16.60 -1.66 -26.54
C VAL A 198 16.28 -2.61 -27.70
N PHE A 199 14.99 -2.74 -27.99
CA PHE A 199 14.54 -3.44 -29.19
C PHE A 199 14.09 -2.38 -30.18
N ILE A 200 14.57 -2.46 -31.41
CA ILE A 200 14.32 -1.46 -32.45
C ILE A 200 14.09 -2.14 -33.79
N ALA A 201 13.13 -1.63 -34.55
CA ALA A 201 12.88 -2.04 -35.92
C ALA A 201 12.45 -0.84 -36.76
N ARG A 202 12.75 -0.84 -38.05
CA ARG A 202 12.14 0.09 -38.99
C ARG A 202 10.72 -0.36 -39.31
N TYR A 203 9.83 0.57 -39.65
CA TYR A 203 8.43 0.25 -40.01
C TYR A 203 8.27 -0.92 -41.00
N PRO A 204 9.00 -0.99 -42.13
CA PRO A 204 8.87 -2.11 -43.07
C PRO A 204 9.40 -3.46 -42.55
N GLU A 205 10.18 -3.45 -41.46
CA GLU A 205 10.83 -4.63 -40.89
C GLU A 205 10.06 -5.20 -39.69
N ILE A 206 8.98 -4.54 -39.25
CA ILE A 206 8.19 -4.97 -38.11
C ILE A 206 7.33 -6.17 -38.50
N GLY A 207 7.54 -7.30 -37.82
CA GLY A 207 6.63 -8.41 -37.88
C GLY A 207 5.38 -8.11 -37.06
N ILE A 208 4.19 -8.21 -37.67
CA ILE A 208 2.92 -8.10 -36.95
C ILE A 208 2.26 -9.48 -36.93
N GLY A 209 2.01 -9.99 -35.73
CA GLY A 209 1.35 -11.26 -35.50
C GLY A 209 0.10 -11.10 -34.66
N LYS A 210 -0.84 -12.04 -34.79
CA LYS A 210 -2.03 -12.13 -33.93
C LYS A 210 -1.93 -13.38 -33.07
N ILE A 211 -1.89 -13.21 -31.75
CA ILE A 211 -1.98 -14.31 -30.78
C ILE A 211 -3.33 -14.17 -30.08
N GLY A 212 -4.31 -15.01 -30.44
CA GLY A 212 -5.66 -14.94 -29.90
C GLY A 212 -6.35 -13.59 -30.19
N LYS A 213 -6.73 -12.85 -29.15
CA LYS A 213 -7.32 -11.49 -29.23
C LYS A 213 -6.27 -10.37 -29.12
N THR A 214 -4.98 -10.69 -29.03
CA THR A 214 -3.90 -9.71 -28.84
C THR A 214 -3.06 -9.54 -30.10
N LEU A 215 -2.81 -8.28 -30.47
CA LEU A 215 -1.82 -7.91 -31.49
C LEU A 215 -0.42 -7.97 -30.87
N THR A 216 0.50 -8.62 -31.57
CA THR A 216 1.90 -8.78 -31.14
C THR A 216 2.82 -8.17 -32.19
N PHE A 217 3.75 -7.35 -31.73
CA PHE A 217 4.80 -6.77 -32.57
C PHE A 217 6.11 -7.50 -32.33
N GLN A 218 6.71 -8.03 -33.39
CA GLN A 218 8.05 -8.60 -33.36
C GLN A 218 9.06 -7.50 -33.69
N LEU A 219 9.93 -7.23 -32.72
CA LEU A 219 11.03 -6.30 -32.84
C LEU A 219 12.35 -7.07 -32.72
N PHE A 220 13.36 -6.62 -33.44
CA PHE A 220 14.72 -7.19 -33.36
C PHE A 220 15.53 -6.39 -32.34
N GLY A 221 16.32 -7.08 -31.52
CA GLY A 221 17.06 -6.47 -30.40
C GLY A 221 18.57 -6.48 -30.61
N LEU A 222 19.23 -5.45 -30.08
CA LEU A 222 20.67 -5.44 -29.78
C LEU A 222 20.89 -5.84 -28.32
#